data_AF-A0A7W5NV53-F1
#
_entry.id   AF-A0A7W5NV53-F1
#
_cell.length_a   1.000
_cell.length_b   1.000
_cell.length_c   1.000
_cell.angle_alpha   90.00
_cell.angle_beta   90.00
_cell.angle_gamma   90.00
#
_symmetry.space_group_name_H-M   'P 1'
#
loop_
_entity.id
_entity.type
_entity.pdbx_description
1 polymer ?
#
loop_
_entity_poly.entity_id
_entity_poly.type
_entity_poly.pdbx_seq_one_letter_code
_entity_poly.pdbx_strand_id
1 'polypeptide(L)'
;MAVSFTFDGNDVVWTQRLERPAVYLDTFAIREIADSDELSARFARALTLSGGTWLLASLSMGEFARFADPRHVERAERLLAQVVPRIYLFRSEPDADREARGETDLSLRSLPRSEERNMDYFSRRWAKEQTFPDTFRGMFNLVYERREEMKVTLDEIASKVVALLSRHRQFDDYRRNAKEARPDDGRTRQQVISGDLLRELVLDTNAPISNNDALDLMHAVDAVDYCDLVLLDKAWERRVNSLRQRIAQTGVDLPVAACFSKSNDGVGRFLDSIERWPEQAAKERA
;
A
#
# COMPACT_ATOMS: atom_id res chain seq x y z
N MET A 1 -6.12 17.73 8.29
CA MET A 1 -6.99 16.59 7.97
C MET A 1 -6.40 15.91 6.75
N ALA A 2 -6.45 14.57 6.70
CA ALA A 2 -5.81 13.84 5.60
C ALA A 2 -6.56 14.03 4.28
N VAL A 3 -7.90 14.13 4.27
CA VAL A 3 -8.70 14.61 3.13
C VAL A 3 -9.55 15.81 3.55
N SER A 4 -9.73 16.75 2.63
CA SER A 4 -10.70 17.84 2.74
C SER A 4 -11.26 18.22 1.38
N PHE A 5 -12.49 18.72 1.38
CA PHE A 5 -13.16 19.29 0.22
C PHE A 5 -13.52 20.75 0.49
N THR A 6 -13.30 21.61 -0.49
CA THR A 6 -13.72 23.01 -0.46
C THR A 6 -14.36 23.39 -1.78
N PHE A 7 -15.35 24.28 -1.77
CA PHE A 7 -15.90 24.84 -3.00
C PHE A 7 -15.06 26.05 -3.44
N ASP A 8 -14.68 26.08 -4.72
CA ASP A 8 -14.10 27.24 -5.39
C ASP A 8 -15.00 27.61 -6.57
N GLY A 9 -15.92 28.56 -6.34
CA GLY A 9 -17.00 28.86 -7.28
C GLY A 9 -17.91 27.64 -7.51
N ASN A 10 -17.92 27.12 -8.74
CA ASN A 10 -18.67 25.94 -9.12
C ASN A 10 -17.86 24.63 -9.00
N ASP A 11 -16.57 24.74 -8.69
CA ASP A 11 -15.66 23.60 -8.62
C ASP A 11 -15.57 23.07 -7.19
N VAL A 12 -15.37 21.75 -7.07
CA VAL A 12 -15.00 21.11 -5.81
C VAL A 12 -13.51 20.83 -5.83
N VAL A 13 -12.79 21.46 -4.91
CA VAL A 13 -11.36 21.25 -4.72
C VAL A 13 -11.15 20.17 -3.66
N TRP A 14 -10.65 19.02 -4.10
CA TRP A 14 -10.12 18.00 -3.21
C TRP A 14 -8.69 18.36 -2.80
N THR A 15 -8.39 18.29 -1.51
CA THR A 15 -7.01 18.27 -1.00
C THR A 15 -6.78 17.01 -0.19
N GLN A 16 -5.64 16.34 -0.39
CA GLN A 16 -5.18 15.28 0.50
C GLN A 16 -3.75 15.49 1.00
N ARG A 17 -3.46 14.99 2.20
CA ARG A 17 -2.15 15.01 2.85
C ARG A 17 -1.87 13.64 3.45
N LEU A 18 -0.64 13.17 3.30
CA LEU A 18 -0.17 11.96 3.95
C LEU A 18 0.35 12.29 5.35
N GLU A 19 -0.53 12.25 6.34
CA GLU A 19 -0.19 12.47 7.75
C GLU A 19 0.36 11.18 8.39
N ARG A 20 1.35 11.31 9.29
CA ARG A 20 1.98 10.18 9.97
C ARG A 20 1.27 9.82 11.30
N PRO A 21 1.11 8.53 11.65
CA PRO A 21 1.63 7.38 10.91
C PRO A 21 0.86 7.16 9.61
N ALA A 22 1.59 7.03 8.51
CA ALA A 22 1.06 6.54 7.26
C ALA A 22 1.00 5.02 7.35
N VAL A 23 -0.18 4.44 7.13
CA VAL A 23 -0.38 3.00 7.26
C VAL A 23 -0.93 2.39 6.00
N TYR A 24 -0.50 1.18 5.69
CA TYR A 24 -1.01 0.40 4.56
C TYR A 24 -1.59 -0.93 5.03
N LEU A 25 -2.71 -1.31 4.41
CA LEU A 25 -3.36 -2.59 4.63
C LEU A 25 -3.45 -3.30 3.27
N ASP A 26 -2.83 -4.47 3.19
CA ASP A 26 -3.07 -5.41 2.09
C ASP A 26 -4.54 -5.90 2.10
N THR A 27 -5.02 -6.44 0.99
CA THR A 27 -6.41 -6.87 0.80
C THR A 27 -6.87 -7.86 1.87
N PHE A 28 -6.01 -8.81 2.29
CA PHE A 28 -6.36 -9.71 3.40
C PHE A 28 -6.50 -8.95 4.73
N ALA A 29 -5.67 -7.93 4.97
CA ALA A 29 -5.65 -7.17 6.21
C ALA A 29 -6.89 -6.27 6.33
N ILE A 30 -7.31 -5.66 5.22
CA ILE A 30 -8.57 -4.93 5.13
C ILE A 30 -9.71 -5.87 5.53
N ARG A 31 -9.76 -7.07 4.96
CA ARG A 31 -10.76 -8.08 5.31
C ARG A 31 -10.73 -8.48 6.78
N GLU A 32 -9.55 -8.80 7.31
CA GLU A 32 -9.40 -9.25 8.69
C GLU A 32 -9.90 -8.20 9.70
N ILE A 33 -9.54 -6.93 9.48
CA ILE A 33 -9.99 -5.82 10.32
C ILE A 33 -11.50 -5.57 10.12
N ALA A 34 -11.99 -5.61 8.88
CA ALA A 34 -13.39 -5.35 8.54
C ALA A 34 -14.36 -6.47 8.99
N ASP A 35 -13.86 -7.70 9.17
CA ASP A 35 -14.65 -8.85 9.63
C ASP A 35 -14.99 -8.78 11.13
N SER A 36 -14.36 -7.88 11.90
CA SER A 36 -14.62 -7.66 13.32
C SER A 36 -14.98 -6.19 13.61
N ASP A 37 -16.16 -5.97 14.19
CA ASP A 37 -16.60 -4.62 14.61
C ASP A 37 -15.64 -4.03 15.65
N GLU A 38 -15.05 -4.87 16.51
CA GLU A 38 -14.05 -4.46 17.50
C GLU A 38 -12.75 -3.99 16.82
N LEU A 39 -12.21 -4.78 15.88
CA LEU A 39 -10.97 -4.42 15.18
C LEU A 39 -11.18 -3.19 14.28
N SER A 40 -12.32 -3.10 13.60
CA SER A 40 -12.70 -1.93 12.79
C SER A 40 -12.75 -0.66 13.63
N ALA A 41 -13.46 -0.69 14.75
CA ALA A 41 -13.57 0.45 15.66
C ALA A 41 -12.21 0.81 16.28
N ARG A 42 -11.39 -0.19 16.60
CA ARG A 42 -10.05 0.00 17.13
C ARG A 42 -9.12 0.68 16.11
N PHE A 43 -9.10 0.20 14.87
CA PHE A 43 -8.31 0.79 13.78
C PHE A 43 -8.72 2.25 13.50
N ALA A 44 -10.02 2.51 13.33
CA ALA A 44 -10.52 3.86 13.08
C ALA A 44 -10.20 4.83 14.23
N ARG A 45 -10.35 4.38 15.49
CA ARG A 45 -9.98 5.15 16.67
C ARG A 45 -8.48 5.42 16.73
N ALA A 46 -7.65 4.40 16.48
CA ALA A 46 -6.20 4.51 16.50
C ALA A 46 -5.69 5.54 15.48
N LEU A 47 -6.21 5.51 14.24
CA LEU A 47 -5.87 6.52 13.23
C LEU A 47 -6.36 7.92 13.61
N THR A 48 -7.55 8.02 14.18
CA THR A 48 -8.11 9.31 14.61
C THR A 48 -7.27 9.95 15.71
N LEU A 49 -6.91 9.18 16.74
CA LEU A 49 -6.12 9.64 17.88
C LEU A 49 -4.66 9.92 17.53
N SER A 50 -4.05 9.08 16.67
CA SER A 50 -2.68 9.30 16.21
C SER A 50 -2.55 10.43 15.19
N GLY A 51 -3.67 10.84 14.58
CA GLY A 51 -3.67 11.78 13.47
C GLY A 51 -3.19 11.19 12.15
N GLY A 52 -2.98 9.88 12.08
CA GLY A 52 -2.42 9.16 10.93
C GLY A 52 -3.35 9.08 9.72
N THR A 53 -2.84 8.38 8.70
CA THR A 53 -3.50 8.24 7.40
C THR A 53 -3.44 6.82 6.91
N TRP A 54 -4.58 6.26 6.50
CA TRP A 54 -4.64 5.01 5.75
C TRP A 54 -4.37 5.28 4.27
N LEU A 55 -3.24 4.81 3.78
CA LEU A 55 -2.89 4.81 2.37
C LEU A 55 -3.67 3.70 1.64
N LEU A 56 -4.56 4.08 0.71
CA LEU A 56 -5.48 3.17 0.02
C LEU A 56 -5.22 3.17 -1.49
N ALA A 57 -4.79 2.01 -2.01
CA ALA A 57 -4.47 1.84 -3.42
C ALA A 57 -5.70 1.46 -4.23
N SER A 58 -5.83 2.01 -5.44
CA SER A 58 -6.80 1.52 -6.45
C SER A 58 -6.67 0.02 -6.70
N LEU A 59 -5.44 -0.49 -6.69
CA LEU A 59 -5.16 -1.91 -6.91
C LEU A 59 -5.77 -2.79 -5.80
N SER A 60 -5.53 -2.47 -4.53
CA SER A 60 -6.07 -3.20 -3.37
C SER A 60 -7.59 -3.19 -3.35
N MET A 61 -8.20 -2.07 -3.76
CA MET A 61 -9.65 -2.01 -3.91
C MET A 61 -10.12 -2.94 -5.03
N GLY A 62 -9.42 -2.95 -6.17
CA GLY A 62 -9.71 -3.85 -7.30
C GLY A 62 -9.66 -5.33 -6.92
N GLU A 63 -8.73 -5.73 -6.03
CA GLU A 63 -8.61 -7.13 -5.59
C GLU A 63 -9.86 -7.66 -4.86
N PHE A 64 -10.71 -6.79 -4.31
CA PHE A 64 -12.00 -7.21 -3.75
C PHE A 64 -12.94 -7.86 -4.79
N ALA A 65 -12.72 -7.65 -6.08
CA ALA A 65 -13.43 -8.35 -7.15
C ALA A 65 -13.28 -9.88 -7.06
N ARG A 66 -12.18 -10.37 -6.47
CA ARG A 66 -11.91 -11.80 -6.33
C ARG A 66 -12.83 -12.47 -5.30
N PHE A 67 -13.41 -11.72 -4.37
CA PHE A 67 -14.32 -12.28 -3.39
C PHE A 67 -15.69 -12.54 -4.02
N ALA A 68 -16.24 -13.73 -3.78
CA ALA A 68 -17.57 -14.12 -4.25
C ALA A 68 -18.67 -13.75 -3.26
N ASP A 69 -18.33 -13.61 -1.99
CA ASP A 69 -19.28 -13.22 -0.95
C ASP A 69 -19.37 -11.69 -0.88
N PRO A 70 -20.52 -11.08 -1.18
CA PRO A 70 -20.70 -9.63 -1.15
C PRO A 70 -20.49 -9.04 0.25
N ARG A 71 -20.62 -9.86 1.31
CA ARG A 71 -20.41 -9.39 2.69
C ARG A 71 -18.98 -8.88 2.92
N HIS A 72 -17.98 -9.37 2.19
CA HIS A 72 -16.61 -8.85 2.31
C HIS A 72 -16.51 -7.40 1.84
N VAL A 73 -17.25 -7.06 0.78
CA VAL A 73 -17.31 -5.72 0.19
C VAL A 73 -18.09 -4.79 1.12
N GLU A 74 -19.25 -5.22 1.60
CA GLU A 74 -20.06 -4.47 2.58
C GLU A 74 -19.28 -4.15 3.87
N ARG A 75 -18.46 -5.09 4.35
CA ARG A 75 -17.62 -4.89 5.53
C ARG A 75 -16.50 -3.90 5.26
N ALA A 76 -15.82 -3.98 4.12
CA ALA A 76 -14.79 -3.02 3.73
C ALA A 76 -15.37 -1.59 3.58
N GLU A 77 -16.58 -1.45 3.03
CA GLU A 77 -17.31 -0.17 2.98
C GLU A 77 -17.56 0.40 4.38
N ARG A 78 -18.03 -0.43 5.32
CA ARG A 78 -18.26 -0.01 6.72
C ARG A 78 -16.97 0.40 7.42
N LEU A 79 -15.86 -0.27 7.14
CA LEU A 79 -14.54 0.13 7.65
C LEU A 79 -14.12 1.48 7.07
N LEU A 80 -14.21 1.67 5.75
CA LEU A 80 -13.87 2.93 5.10
C LEU A 80 -14.69 4.11 5.65
N ALA A 81 -15.99 3.92 5.85
CA ALA A 81 -16.88 4.94 6.40
C ALA A 81 -16.49 5.38 7.82
N GLN A 82 -15.84 4.52 8.61
CA GLN A 82 -15.33 4.86 9.95
C GLN A 82 -13.97 5.57 9.92
N VAL A 83 -13.19 5.37 8.86
CA VAL A 83 -11.82 5.91 8.77
C VAL A 83 -11.79 7.28 8.09
N VAL A 84 -12.70 7.57 7.15
CA VAL A 84 -12.76 8.90 6.52
C VAL A 84 -12.94 10.01 7.58
N PRO A 85 -12.21 11.14 7.49
CA PRO A 85 -11.38 11.59 6.37
C PRO A 85 -9.90 11.19 6.46
N ARG A 86 -9.52 10.17 7.24
CA ARG A 86 -8.13 9.73 7.49
C ARG A 86 -7.62 8.75 6.42
N ILE A 87 -7.81 9.08 5.16
CA ILE A 87 -7.34 8.27 4.03
C ILE A 87 -6.43 9.07 3.10
N TYR A 88 -5.66 8.38 2.26
CA TYR A 88 -4.98 8.95 1.11
C TYR A 88 -5.17 8.01 -0.09
N LEU A 89 -5.78 8.51 -1.17
CA LEU A 89 -5.97 7.73 -2.38
C LEU A 89 -4.73 7.85 -3.26
N PHE A 90 -4.11 6.71 -3.56
CA PHE A 90 -2.92 6.68 -4.41
C PHE A 90 -3.03 5.66 -5.52
N ARG A 91 -2.27 5.94 -6.58
CA ARG A 91 -2.11 5.05 -7.72
C ARG A 91 -0.81 4.26 -7.56
N SER A 92 -0.91 2.94 -7.65
CA SER A 92 0.25 2.05 -7.57
C SER A 92 0.83 1.84 -8.97
N GLU A 93 1.89 2.59 -9.28
CA GLU A 93 2.59 2.58 -10.57
C GLU A 93 4.09 2.87 -10.33
N PRO A 94 4.99 2.28 -11.12
CA PRO A 94 6.41 2.64 -11.07
C PRO A 94 6.62 4.15 -11.29
N ASP A 95 7.44 4.79 -10.46
CA ASP A 95 7.76 6.22 -10.61
C ASP A 95 8.85 6.45 -11.68
N ALA A 96 8.45 6.32 -12.95
CA ALA A 96 9.33 6.51 -14.09
C ALA A 96 9.96 7.92 -14.15
N ASP A 97 9.30 8.95 -13.61
CA ASP A 97 9.83 10.31 -13.62
C ASP A 97 10.98 10.48 -12.63
N ARG A 98 10.95 9.80 -11.47
CA ARG A 98 12.09 9.77 -10.54
C ARG A 98 13.27 9.04 -11.14
N GLU A 99 13.04 7.92 -11.81
CA GLU A 99 14.08 7.20 -12.55
C GLU A 99 14.73 8.11 -13.59
N ALA A 100 13.94 8.86 -14.35
CA ALA A 100 14.43 9.82 -15.33
C ALA A 100 15.22 10.99 -14.70
N ARG A 101 14.91 11.38 -13.46
CA ARG A 101 15.65 12.41 -12.71
C ARG A 101 16.92 11.90 -12.03
N GLY A 102 17.14 10.58 -11.98
CA GLY A 102 18.31 9.99 -11.32
C GLY A 102 18.36 10.27 -9.82
N GLU A 103 17.21 10.32 -9.15
CA GLU A 103 17.13 10.58 -7.70
C GLU A 103 17.63 9.35 -6.91
N THR A 104 18.82 9.48 -6.32
CA THR A 104 19.51 8.40 -5.59
C THR A 104 19.63 8.65 -4.09
N ASP A 105 19.01 9.73 -3.58
CA ASP A 105 18.90 9.92 -2.13
C ASP A 105 17.91 8.91 -1.55
N LEU A 106 18.42 8.03 -0.70
CA LEU A 106 17.67 6.94 -0.09
C LEU A 106 17.05 7.34 1.26
N SER A 107 17.53 8.43 1.87
CA SER A 107 17.15 8.86 3.21
C SER A 107 15.75 9.46 3.26
N LEU A 108 15.32 10.10 2.18
CA LEU A 108 14.02 10.75 2.09
C LEU A 108 12.98 9.78 1.52
N ARG A 109 11.92 9.55 2.30
CA ARG A 109 10.76 8.80 1.79
C ARG A 109 10.07 9.58 0.69
N SER A 110 9.72 8.85 -0.35
CA SER A 110 8.90 9.33 -1.45
C SER A 110 7.50 9.72 -0.97
N LEU A 111 6.83 10.62 -1.72
CA LEU A 111 5.41 10.88 -1.54
C LEU A 111 4.61 10.08 -2.58
N PRO A 112 3.49 9.44 -2.19
CA PRO A 112 2.66 8.67 -3.10
C PRO A 112 1.99 9.58 -4.14
N ARG A 113 1.98 9.13 -5.40
CA ARG A 113 1.22 9.79 -6.47
C ARG A 113 -0.27 9.66 -6.21
N SER A 114 -0.99 10.77 -6.24
CA SER A 114 -2.43 10.80 -6.05
C SER A 114 -3.17 10.04 -7.15
N GLU A 115 -4.27 9.37 -6.79
CA GLU A 115 -5.19 8.78 -7.76
C GLU A 115 -6.21 9.81 -8.24
N GLU A 116 -5.84 10.58 -9.26
CA GLU A 116 -6.63 11.69 -9.79
C GLU A 116 -8.02 11.27 -10.27
N ARG A 117 -8.17 10.06 -10.83
CA ARG A 117 -9.47 9.58 -11.34
C ARG A 117 -10.47 9.34 -10.23
N ASN A 118 -10.04 8.71 -9.14
CA ASN A 118 -10.89 8.51 -7.97
C ASN A 118 -11.16 9.86 -7.28
N MET A 119 -10.18 10.75 -7.22
CA MET A 119 -10.37 12.10 -6.68
C MET A 119 -11.43 12.91 -7.46
N ASP A 120 -11.41 12.90 -8.80
CA ASP A 120 -12.45 13.53 -9.63
C ASP A 120 -13.83 12.89 -9.36
N TYR A 121 -13.90 11.56 -9.37
CA TYR A 121 -15.13 10.83 -9.08
C TYR A 121 -15.75 11.24 -7.72
N PHE A 122 -14.94 11.30 -6.66
CA PHE A 122 -15.42 11.67 -5.33
C PHE A 122 -15.69 13.16 -5.17
N SER A 123 -14.99 14.03 -5.89
CA SER A 123 -15.28 15.48 -5.89
C SER A 123 -16.68 15.75 -6.46
N ARG A 124 -17.07 15.04 -7.52
CA ARG A 124 -18.44 15.11 -8.08
C ARG A 124 -19.50 14.56 -7.15
N ARG A 125 -19.18 13.53 -6.35
CA ARG A 125 -20.08 13.02 -5.31
C ARG A 125 -20.20 14.00 -4.16
N TRP A 126 -19.09 14.57 -3.70
CA TRP A 126 -19.08 15.58 -2.63
C TRP A 126 -19.97 16.78 -2.95
N ALA A 127 -19.97 17.24 -4.21
CA ALA A 127 -20.85 18.32 -4.67
C ALA A 127 -22.35 18.07 -4.37
N LYS A 128 -22.76 16.81 -4.27
CA LYS A 128 -24.15 16.40 -3.99
C LYS A 128 -24.36 16.02 -2.53
N GLU A 129 -23.48 15.18 -1.99
CA GLU A 129 -23.71 14.52 -0.71
C GLU A 129 -23.26 15.37 0.50
N GLN A 130 -22.14 16.11 0.36
CA GLN A 130 -21.57 16.99 1.39
C GLN A 130 -21.30 16.35 2.77
N THR A 131 -21.25 15.01 2.84
CA THR A 131 -20.78 14.25 3.99
C THR A 131 -19.70 13.26 3.55
N PHE A 132 -18.72 13.00 4.43
CA PHE A 132 -17.68 12.01 4.13
C PHE A 132 -18.26 10.61 3.93
N PRO A 133 -19.08 10.05 4.85
CA PRO A 133 -19.59 8.70 4.67
C PRO A 133 -20.39 8.50 3.37
N ASP A 134 -21.23 9.45 2.97
CA ASP A 134 -22.05 9.31 1.77
C ASP A 134 -21.25 9.55 0.47
N THR A 135 -20.24 10.43 0.53
CA THR A 135 -19.32 10.67 -0.59
C THR A 135 -18.54 9.42 -0.95
N PHE A 136 -17.99 8.70 0.04
CA PHE A 136 -17.15 7.53 -0.16
C PHE A 136 -17.91 6.20 -0.25
N ARG A 137 -19.20 6.18 0.09
CA ARG A 137 -20.04 4.97 0.04
C ARG A 137 -20.11 4.40 -1.38
N GLY A 138 -19.97 3.09 -1.46
CA GLY A 138 -20.24 2.29 -2.66
C GLY A 138 -19.04 2.11 -3.59
N MET A 139 -17.85 2.52 -3.16
CA MET A 139 -16.62 2.34 -3.92
C MET A 139 -16.22 0.86 -4.10
N PHE A 140 -16.23 0.07 -3.03
CA PHE A 140 -16.03 -1.37 -3.12
C PHE A 140 -17.23 -2.06 -3.78
N ASN A 141 -18.47 -1.54 -3.59
CA ASN A 141 -19.64 -2.08 -4.29
C ASN A 141 -19.49 -1.97 -5.81
N LEU A 142 -18.97 -0.84 -6.32
CA LEU A 142 -18.68 -0.67 -7.75
C LEU A 142 -17.69 -1.72 -8.29
N VAL A 143 -16.67 -2.05 -7.49
CA VAL A 143 -15.72 -3.13 -7.84
C VAL A 143 -16.44 -4.48 -7.90
N TYR A 144 -17.33 -4.75 -6.96
CA TYR A 144 -18.09 -6.00 -6.91
C TYR A 144 -19.07 -6.14 -8.08
N GLU A 145 -19.79 -5.07 -8.43
CA GLU A 145 -20.71 -5.04 -9.59
C GLU A 145 -19.97 -5.34 -10.91
N ARG A 146 -18.72 -4.91 -11.02
CA ARG A 146 -17.86 -5.13 -12.19
C ARG A 146 -16.84 -6.25 -11.99
N ARG A 147 -17.08 -7.17 -11.04
CA ARG A 147 -16.05 -8.12 -10.59
C ARG A 147 -15.48 -9.01 -11.69
N GLU A 148 -16.30 -9.45 -12.65
CA GLU A 148 -15.81 -10.33 -13.72
C GLU A 148 -14.88 -9.58 -14.68
N GLU A 149 -15.19 -8.33 -15.04
CA GLU A 149 -14.31 -7.46 -15.83
C GLU A 149 -13.02 -7.12 -15.07
N MET A 150 -13.14 -6.85 -13.77
CA MET A 150 -12.01 -6.51 -12.92
C MET A 150 -11.05 -7.69 -12.74
N LYS A 151 -11.58 -8.91 -12.53
CA LYS A 151 -10.74 -10.13 -12.45
C LYS A 151 -9.92 -10.34 -13.72
N VAL A 152 -10.55 -10.24 -14.89
CA VAL A 152 -9.85 -10.37 -16.18
C VAL A 152 -8.72 -9.34 -16.27
N THR A 153 -9.02 -8.08 -15.95
CA THR A 153 -8.04 -6.99 -15.97
C THR A 153 -6.86 -7.27 -15.02
N LEU A 154 -7.14 -7.69 -13.78
CA LEU A 154 -6.11 -8.01 -12.79
C LEU A 154 -5.25 -9.21 -13.23
N ASP A 155 -5.87 -10.25 -13.76
CA ASP A 155 -5.17 -11.44 -14.23
C ASP A 155 -4.30 -11.15 -15.46
N GLU A 156 -4.74 -10.28 -16.37
CA GLU A 156 -3.93 -9.83 -17.50
C GLU A 156 -2.69 -9.03 -17.05
N ILE A 157 -2.87 -8.10 -16.11
CA ILE A 157 -1.76 -7.32 -15.54
C ILE A 157 -0.78 -8.25 -14.83
N ALA A 158 -1.28 -9.11 -13.95
CA ALA A 158 -0.47 -10.06 -13.20
C ALA A 158 0.30 -11.00 -14.12
N SER A 159 -0.36 -11.55 -15.14
CA SER A 159 0.25 -12.50 -16.08
C SER A 159 1.40 -11.86 -16.87
N LYS A 160 1.30 -10.56 -17.22
CA LYS A 160 2.39 -9.82 -17.87
C LYS A 160 3.62 -9.70 -16.96
N VAL A 161 3.40 -9.38 -15.68
CA VAL A 161 4.48 -9.29 -14.68
C VAL A 161 5.10 -10.67 -14.44
N VAL A 162 4.30 -11.72 -14.25
CA VAL A 162 4.77 -13.10 -14.09
C VAL A 162 5.60 -13.54 -15.29
N ALA A 163 5.13 -13.30 -16.53
CA ALA A 163 5.85 -13.67 -17.74
C ALA A 163 7.20 -12.95 -17.85
N LEU A 164 7.23 -11.65 -17.53
CA LEU A 164 8.45 -10.85 -17.53
C LEU A 164 9.46 -11.38 -16.51
N LEU A 165 9.06 -11.55 -15.25
CA LEU A 165 9.93 -12.06 -14.19
C LEU A 165 10.40 -13.48 -14.47
N SER A 166 9.50 -14.35 -14.92
CA SER A 166 9.80 -15.75 -15.25
C SER A 166 10.83 -15.86 -16.38
N ARG A 167 10.75 -14.97 -17.38
CA ARG A 167 11.74 -14.86 -18.46
C ARG A 167 13.08 -14.34 -17.93
N HIS A 168 13.08 -13.22 -17.21
CA HIS A 168 14.32 -12.55 -16.81
C HIS A 168 15.13 -13.37 -15.80
N ARG A 169 14.48 -14.08 -14.87
CA ARG A 169 15.19 -14.92 -13.90
C ARG A 169 15.93 -16.12 -14.51
N GLN A 170 15.68 -16.45 -15.78
CA GLN A 170 16.46 -17.49 -16.48
C GLN A 170 17.85 -16.98 -16.91
N PHE A 171 18.08 -15.67 -16.99
CA PHE A 171 19.39 -15.13 -17.38
C PHE A 171 20.36 -15.11 -16.20
N ASP A 172 21.55 -15.69 -16.40
CA ASP A 172 22.61 -15.77 -15.38
C ASP A 172 23.04 -14.39 -14.88
N ASP A 173 23.19 -13.43 -15.79
CA ASP A 173 23.57 -12.06 -15.45
C ASP A 173 22.50 -11.38 -14.57
N TYR A 174 21.22 -11.63 -14.84
CA TYR A 174 20.13 -11.07 -14.05
C TYR A 174 20.13 -11.63 -12.62
N ARG A 175 20.34 -12.95 -12.47
CA ARG A 175 20.47 -13.58 -11.14
C ARG A 175 21.74 -13.15 -10.41
N ARG A 176 22.87 -13.02 -11.13
CA ARG A 176 24.12 -12.51 -10.56
C ARG A 176 23.93 -11.09 -10.05
N ASN A 177 23.36 -10.20 -10.85
CA ASN A 177 23.04 -8.84 -10.44
C ASN A 177 22.10 -8.83 -9.23
N ALA A 178 21.03 -9.63 -9.25
CA ALA A 178 20.12 -9.74 -8.11
C ALA A 178 20.81 -10.25 -6.84
N LYS A 179 21.83 -11.11 -6.96
CA LYS A 179 22.64 -11.64 -5.84
C LYS A 179 23.65 -10.62 -5.31
N GLU A 180 24.28 -9.86 -6.19
CA GLU A 180 25.36 -8.92 -5.86
C GLU A 180 24.87 -7.51 -5.50
N ALA A 181 23.66 -7.15 -5.94
CA ALA A 181 23.01 -5.86 -5.70
C ALA A 181 23.12 -5.45 -4.24
N ARG A 182 23.49 -4.20 -3.97
CA ARG A 182 23.57 -3.64 -2.61
C ARG A 182 22.55 -2.51 -2.47
N PRO A 183 22.03 -2.24 -1.26
CA PRO A 183 21.12 -1.12 -1.06
C PRO A 183 21.69 0.25 -1.46
N ASP A 184 23.01 0.42 -1.53
CA ASP A 184 23.72 1.67 -1.81
C ASP A 184 24.38 1.73 -3.21
N ASP A 185 23.92 0.92 -4.17
CA ASP A 185 24.56 0.75 -5.49
C ASP A 185 24.16 1.80 -6.55
N GLY A 186 23.66 2.96 -6.13
CA GLY A 186 23.29 4.08 -7.01
C GLY A 186 21.94 3.92 -7.71
N ARG A 187 21.17 2.87 -7.40
CA ARG A 187 19.76 2.75 -7.81
C ARG A 187 18.88 3.74 -7.05
N THR A 188 17.73 4.07 -7.64
CA THR A 188 16.71 4.85 -6.92
C THR A 188 16.15 4.04 -5.76
N ARG A 189 15.53 4.74 -4.80
CA ARG A 189 14.89 4.13 -3.64
C ARG A 189 13.88 3.04 -3.99
N GLN A 190 12.97 3.29 -4.94
CA GLN A 190 12.01 2.28 -5.39
C GLN A 190 12.69 1.09 -6.08
N GLN A 191 13.77 1.30 -6.83
CA GLN A 191 14.52 0.23 -7.48
C GLN A 191 15.27 -0.65 -6.45
N VAL A 192 15.78 -0.06 -5.36
CA VAL A 192 16.37 -0.81 -4.25
C VAL A 192 15.29 -1.66 -3.58
N ILE A 193 14.17 -1.05 -3.17
CA ILE A 193 13.06 -1.75 -2.49
C ILE A 193 12.52 -2.87 -3.38
N SER A 194 12.16 -2.56 -4.63
CA SER A 194 11.63 -3.54 -5.58
C SER A 194 12.62 -4.68 -5.84
N GLY A 195 13.90 -4.37 -6.08
CA GLY A 195 14.93 -5.37 -6.31
C GLY A 195 15.11 -6.32 -5.13
N ASP A 196 15.04 -5.81 -3.90
CA ASP A 196 15.15 -6.62 -2.69
C ASP A 196 13.89 -7.46 -2.42
N LEU A 197 12.70 -6.91 -2.62
CA LEU A 197 11.44 -7.66 -2.48
C LEU A 197 11.29 -8.75 -3.55
N LEU A 198 11.85 -8.55 -4.75
CA LEU A 198 11.90 -9.54 -5.82
C LEU A 198 13.01 -10.57 -5.65
N ARG A 199 14.02 -10.30 -4.83
CA ARG A 199 15.28 -11.06 -4.80
C ARG A 199 15.06 -12.57 -4.64
N GLU A 200 14.19 -12.99 -3.73
CA GLU A 200 13.90 -14.42 -3.51
C GLU A 200 13.27 -15.06 -4.77
N LEU A 201 12.31 -14.39 -5.42
CA LEU A 201 11.65 -14.89 -6.65
C LEU A 201 12.61 -14.99 -7.84
N VAL A 202 13.61 -14.11 -7.88
CA VAL A 202 14.64 -14.08 -8.92
C VAL A 202 15.69 -15.17 -8.69
N LEU A 203 16.08 -15.40 -7.44
CA LEU A 203 17.14 -16.36 -7.10
C LEU A 203 16.62 -17.80 -7.01
N ASP A 204 15.38 -18.02 -6.59
CA ASP A 204 14.75 -19.35 -6.61
C ASP A 204 14.05 -19.58 -7.96
N THR A 205 14.77 -20.18 -8.90
CA THR A 205 14.23 -20.51 -10.23
C THR A 205 13.26 -21.68 -10.22
N ASN A 206 13.19 -22.46 -9.13
CA ASN A 206 12.35 -23.65 -9.03
C ASN A 206 10.96 -23.31 -8.47
N ALA A 207 10.85 -22.29 -7.63
CA ALA A 207 9.56 -21.81 -7.14
C ALA A 207 8.76 -21.14 -8.28
N PRO A 208 7.49 -21.51 -8.51
CA PRO A 208 6.63 -20.79 -9.43
C PRO A 208 6.33 -19.38 -8.91
N ILE A 209 6.19 -18.41 -9.81
CA ILE A 209 5.69 -17.07 -9.48
C ILE A 209 4.21 -17.06 -9.84
N SER A 210 3.35 -16.80 -8.86
CA SER A 210 1.90 -16.74 -9.07
C SER A 210 1.43 -15.35 -9.50
N ASN A 211 0.21 -15.26 -10.03
CA ASN A 211 -0.43 -13.98 -10.29
C ASN A 211 -0.66 -13.16 -9.01
N ASN A 212 -0.83 -13.82 -7.85
CA ASN A 212 -0.94 -13.13 -6.58
C ASN A 212 0.41 -12.49 -6.20
N ASP A 213 1.53 -13.22 -6.35
CA ASP A 213 2.86 -12.63 -6.12
C ASP A 213 3.09 -11.38 -6.96
N ALA A 214 2.61 -11.37 -8.21
CA ALA A 214 2.74 -10.22 -9.09
C ALA A 214 1.92 -9.01 -8.62
N LEU A 215 0.70 -9.22 -8.13
CA LEU A 215 -0.16 -8.13 -7.67
C LEU A 215 0.29 -7.60 -6.32
N ASP A 216 0.66 -8.50 -5.42
CA ASP A 216 1.23 -8.14 -4.13
C ASP A 216 2.51 -7.32 -4.26
N LEU A 217 3.37 -7.68 -5.23
CA LEU A 217 4.57 -6.91 -5.53
C LEU A 217 4.24 -5.45 -5.86
N MET A 218 3.23 -5.22 -6.71
CA MET A 218 2.92 -3.90 -7.24
C MET A 218 2.60 -2.94 -6.10
N HIS A 219 1.78 -3.35 -5.14
CA HIS A 219 1.41 -2.48 -4.02
C HIS A 219 2.37 -2.57 -2.82
N ALA A 220 3.05 -3.70 -2.59
CA ALA A 220 4.00 -3.83 -1.49
C ALA A 220 5.20 -2.90 -1.63
N VAL A 221 5.72 -2.68 -2.85
CA VAL A 221 6.83 -1.75 -3.08
C VAL A 221 6.45 -0.33 -2.64
N ASP A 222 5.30 0.16 -3.11
CA ASP A 222 4.78 1.48 -2.76
C ASP A 222 4.47 1.59 -1.27
N ALA A 223 3.80 0.58 -0.70
CA ALA A 223 3.45 0.55 0.71
C ALA A 223 4.69 0.65 1.60
N VAL A 224 5.73 -0.13 1.29
CA VAL A 224 6.98 -0.17 2.06
C VAL A 224 7.79 1.12 1.92
N ASP A 225 7.70 1.78 0.77
CA ASP A 225 8.35 3.06 0.52
C ASP A 225 7.66 4.21 1.26
N TYR A 226 6.34 4.35 1.08
CA TYR A 226 5.58 5.53 1.51
C TYR A 226 5.14 5.47 2.99
N CYS A 227 4.88 4.28 3.54
CA CYS A 227 4.25 4.15 4.85
C CYS A 227 5.24 3.96 6.00
N ASP A 228 4.76 4.27 7.20
CA ASP A 228 5.43 3.98 8.46
C ASP A 228 5.19 2.55 8.91
N LEU A 229 3.94 2.08 8.77
CA LEU A 229 3.48 0.77 9.21
C LEU A 229 2.74 0.08 8.06
N VAL A 230 3.06 -1.17 7.77
CA VAL A 230 2.35 -1.96 6.75
C VAL A 230 1.93 -3.31 7.32
N LEU A 231 0.72 -3.73 7.00
CA LEU A 231 0.21 -5.06 7.33
C LEU A 231 0.05 -5.86 6.04
N LEU A 232 1.03 -6.72 5.77
CA LEU A 232 1.16 -7.54 4.55
C LEU A 232 1.04 -9.03 4.90
N ASP A 233 0.94 -9.88 3.88
CA ASP A 233 0.94 -11.31 4.12
C ASP A 233 2.29 -11.81 4.70
N LYS A 234 2.35 -13.09 5.08
CA LYS A 234 3.55 -13.67 5.68
C LYS A 234 4.74 -13.73 4.71
N ALA A 235 4.51 -13.91 3.41
CA ALA A 235 5.59 -13.98 2.43
C ALA A 235 6.23 -12.61 2.24
N TRP A 236 5.41 -11.56 2.09
CA TRP A 236 5.86 -10.19 1.92
C TRP A 236 6.47 -9.61 3.20
N GLU A 237 5.93 -9.93 4.38
CA GLU A 237 6.57 -9.57 5.66
C GLU A 237 8.00 -10.12 5.76
N ARG A 238 8.23 -11.39 5.36
CA ARG A 238 9.58 -11.98 5.38
C ARG A 238 10.53 -11.23 4.44
N ARG A 239 10.06 -10.82 3.27
CA ARG A 239 10.87 -10.09 2.28
C ARG A 239 11.22 -8.68 2.75
N VAL A 240 10.26 -7.95 3.32
CA VAL A 240 10.52 -6.64 3.93
C VAL A 240 11.50 -6.76 5.09
N ASN A 241 11.35 -7.76 5.95
CA ASN A 241 12.29 -8.00 7.03
C ASN A 241 13.70 -8.35 6.53
N SER A 242 13.80 -9.07 5.41
CA SER A 242 15.08 -9.37 4.76
C SER A 242 15.74 -8.09 4.22
N LEU A 243 14.98 -7.21 3.55
CA LEU A 243 15.44 -5.87 3.16
C LEU A 243 15.93 -5.06 4.36
N ARG A 244 15.16 -4.99 5.46
CA ARG A 244 15.55 -4.28 6.69
C ARG A 244 16.86 -4.79 7.28
N GLN A 245 17.07 -6.10 7.29
CA GLN A 245 18.33 -6.69 7.74
C GLN A 245 19.51 -6.27 6.85
N ARG A 246 19.31 -6.24 5.53
CA ARG A 246 20.35 -5.81 4.59
C ARG A 246 20.69 -4.34 4.73
N ILE A 247 19.69 -3.47 4.90
CA ILE A 247 19.88 -2.04 5.20
C ILE A 247 20.73 -1.88 6.47
N ALA A 248 20.41 -2.61 7.53
CA ALA A 248 21.16 -2.56 8.79
C ALA A 248 22.61 -3.07 8.63
N GLN A 249 22.84 -4.10 7.81
CA GLN A 249 24.17 -4.64 7.54
C GLN A 249 25.04 -3.69 6.72
N THR A 250 24.47 -2.93 5.79
CA THR A 250 25.21 -1.96 4.98
C THR A 250 25.31 -0.59 5.61
N GLY A 251 24.51 -0.31 6.65
CA GLY A 251 24.47 1.00 7.31
C GLY A 251 23.91 2.11 6.42
N VAL A 252 23.18 1.76 5.36
CA VAL A 252 22.58 2.76 4.47
C VAL A 252 21.40 3.42 5.16
N ASP A 253 21.24 4.72 4.99
CA ASP A 253 20.04 5.42 5.44
C ASP A 253 18.91 5.22 4.42
N LEU A 254 18.09 4.19 4.64
CA LEU A 254 16.95 3.83 3.80
C LEU A 254 15.75 3.50 4.71
N PRO A 255 15.02 4.51 5.22
CA PRO A 255 13.93 4.27 6.16
C PRO A 255 12.73 3.61 5.47
N VAL A 256 12.55 2.29 5.63
CA VAL A 256 11.38 1.56 5.13
C VAL A 256 10.34 1.32 6.22
N ALA A 257 9.11 1.00 5.84
CA ALA A 257 8.05 0.70 6.79
C ALA A 257 8.41 -0.43 7.78
N ALA A 258 7.83 -0.38 8.97
CA ALA A 258 7.72 -1.56 9.83
C ALA A 258 6.62 -2.46 9.26
N CYS A 259 6.96 -3.73 9.01
CA CYS A 259 6.04 -4.68 8.39
C CYS A 259 5.56 -5.70 9.41
N PHE A 260 4.25 -5.97 9.38
CA PHE A 260 3.56 -6.94 10.18
C PHE A 260 2.83 -7.93 9.26
N SER A 261 2.51 -9.12 9.75
CA SER A 261 1.57 -10.04 9.11
C SER A 261 0.54 -10.58 10.11
N LYS A 262 -0.39 -11.41 9.64
CA LYS A 262 -1.32 -12.11 10.55
C LYS A 262 -0.61 -13.01 11.59
N SER A 263 0.65 -13.41 11.32
CA SER A 263 1.40 -14.31 12.19
C SER A 263 1.76 -13.65 13.53
N ASN A 264 1.80 -14.45 14.60
CA ASN A 264 2.24 -14.02 15.94
C ASN A 264 1.53 -12.74 16.42
N ASP A 265 0.20 -12.72 16.33
CA ASP A 265 -0.63 -11.55 16.69
C ASP A 265 -0.19 -10.25 15.99
N GLY A 266 0.24 -10.33 14.73
CA GLY A 266 0.75 -9.13 14.06
C GLY A 266 -0.34 -8.11 13.72
N VAL A 267 -1.63 -8.49 13.66
CA VAL A 267 -2.74 -7.51 13.60
C VAL A 267 -2.81 -6.70 14.89
N GLY A 268 -2.78 -7.35 16.06
CA GLY A 268 -2.75 -6.67 17.35
C GLY A 268 -1.53 -5.77 17.49
N ARG A 269 -0.33 -6.28 17.18
CA ARG A 269 0.93 -5.49 17.22
C ARG A 269 0.95 -4.32 16.24
N PHE A 270 0.33 -4.46 15.07
CA PHE A 270 0.16 -3.37 14.12
C PHE A 270 -0.73 -2.26 14.71
N LEU A 271 -1.88 -2.62 15.28
CA LEU A 271 -2.79 -1.66 15.91
C LEU A 271 -2.14 -0.97 17.12
N ASP A 272 -1.46 -1.72 17.99
CA ASP A 272 -0.66 -1.19 19.11
C ASP A 272 0.36 -0.13 18.63
N SER A 273 0.97 -0.36 17.47
CA SER A 273 1.99 0.54 16.92
C SER A 273 1.39 1.87 16.45
N ILE A 274 0.17 1.85 15.91
CA ILE A 274 -0.57 3.07 15.56
C ILE A 274 -0.94 3.83 16.84
N GLU A 275 -1.46 3.12 17.84
CA GLU A 275 -1.93 3.70 19.11
C GLU A 275 -0.80 4.38 19.89
N ARG A 276 0.41 3.82 19.86
CA ARG A 276 1.60 4.38 20.53
C ARG A 276 2.34 5.45 19.72
N TRP A 277 1.91 5.73 18.49
CA TRP A 277 2.61 6.66 17.61
C TRP A 277 2.79 8.08 18.19
N PRO A 278 1.78 8.70 18.86
CA PRO A 278 1.95 10.04 19.42
C PRO A 278 3.12 10.15 20.41
N GLU A 279 3.33 9.11 21.22
CA GLU A 279 4.43 9.08 22.20
C GLU A 279 5.79 8.93 21.52
N GLN A 280 5.87 8.15 20.43
CA GLN A 280 7.08 7.97 19.64
C GLN A 280 7.47 9.28 18.94
N ALA A 281 6.51 9.91 18.26
CA ALA A 281 6.71 11.18 17.56
C ALA A 281 7.11 12.31 18.52
N ALA A 282 6.63 12.29 19.77
CA ALA A 282 7.04 13.24 20.80
C ALA A 282 8.51 13.04 21.24
N LYS A 283 8.97 11.80 21.34
CA LYS A 283 10.37 11.46 21.71
C LYS A 283 11.36 11.82 20.62
N GLU A 284 11.00 11.67 19.35
CA GLU A 284 11.88 12.01 18.22
C GLU A 284 12.06 13.53 18.02
N ARG A 285 11.19 14.35 18.63
CA ARG A 285 11.23 15.82 18.55
C ARG A 285 11.89 16.49 19.77
N ALA A 286 12.17 15.73 20.83
CA ALA A 286 12.75 16.23 22.08
C ALA A 286 14.27 16.02 22.10
#